data_AF-A0A969QL91-F1
#
_entry.id   AF-A0A969QL91-F1
#
_cell.length_a   1.000
_cell.length_b   1.000
_cell.length_c   1.000
_cell.angle_alpha   90.00
_cell.angle_beta   90.00
_cell.angle_gamma   90.00
#
_symmetry.space_group_name_H-M   'P 1'
#
loop_
_entity.id
_entity.type
_entity.pdbx_description
1 polymer ?
#
loop_
_entity_poly.entity_id
_entity_poly.type
_entity_poly.pdbx_seq_one_letter_code
_entity_poly.pdbx_strand_id
1 'polypeptide(L)'
;MTSESFLTIDEQPISIGQVIRYLQANRKLDGFIGEIVRQFVIERELQMHNELGVSSVVVEQAVIDFRVQQQLLDPQQFQEWLASN
;
A
#
# COMPACT_ATOMS: atom_id res chain seq x y z
N MET A 1 -10.44 -29.90 -6.16
CA MET A 1 -10.47 -28.54 -5.59
C MET A 1 -10.82 -27.62 -6.75
N THR A 2 -11.98 -26.97 -6.69
CA THR A 2 -12.43 -26.03 -7.73
C THR A 2 -11.45 -24.88 -7.78
N SER A 3 -10.74 -24.72 -8.90
CA SER A 3 -9.87 -23.58 -9.13
C SER A 3 -10.76 -22.34 -9.26
N GLU A 4 -10.99 -21.65 -8.14
CA GLU A 4 -11.68 -20.37 -8.15
C GLU A 4 -10.91 -19.38 -9.05
N SER A 5 -11.68 -18.59 -9.80
CA SER A 5 -11.11 -17.53 -10.64
C SER A 5 -10.46 -16.50 -9.72
N PHE A 6 -9.19 -16.17 -9.99
CA PHE A 6 -8.47 -15.16 -9.23
C PHE A 6 -8.57 -13.78 -9.90
N LEU A 7 -8.47 -13.72 -11.23
CA LEU A 7 -8.67 -12.51 -12.02
C LEU A 7 -9.27 -12.84 -13.39
N THR A 8 -9.86 -11.87 -14.06
CA THR A 8 -10.47 -12.03 -15.40
C THR A 8 -9.84 -11.06 -16.39
N ILE A 9 -9.45 -11.54 -17.57
CA ILE A 9 -8.96 -10.72 -18.69
C ILE A 9 -9.81 -11.08 -19.91
N ASP A 10 -10.47 -10.09 -20.53
CA ASP A 10 -11.35 -10.31 -21.69
C ASP A 10 -12.36 -11.46 -21.49
N GLU A 11 -13.04 -11.43 -20.33
CA GLU A 11 -13.99 -12.47 -19.89
C GLU A 11 -13.39 -13.88 -19.70
N GLN A 12 -12.07 -14.04 -19.86
CA GLN A 12 -11.37 -15.29 -19.58
C GLN A 12 -10.91 -15.33 -18.12
N PRO A 13 -11.38 -16.31 -17.32
CA PRO A 13 -10.94 -16.46 -15.94
C PRO A 13 -9.51 -16.98 -15.89
N ILE A 14 -8.72 -16.39 -15.00
CA ILE A 14 -7.35 -16.78 -14.69
C ILE A 14 -7.33 -17.23 -13.24
N SER A 15 -7.10 -18.53 -13.05
CA SER A 15 -6.88 -19.13 -11.74
C SER A 15 -5.57 -18.69 -11.10
N ILE A 16 -5.46 -18.82 -9.78
CA ILE A 16 -4.20 -18.56 -9.06
C ILE A 16 -3.03 -19.39 -9.61
N GLY A 17 -3.30 -20.64 -10.02
CA GLY A 17 -2.30 -21.52 -10.62
C GLY A 17 -1.78 -20.99 -11.96
N GLN A 18 -2.62 -20.34 -12.76
CA GLN A 18 -2.19 -19.67 -13.99
C GLN A 18 -1.34 -18.44 -13.68
N VAL A 19 -1.70 -17.65 -12.66
CA VAL A 19 -0.88 -16.49 -12.23
C VAL A 19 0.52 -16.92 -11.83
N ILE A 20 0.65 -17.97 -11.01
CA ILE A 20 1.96 -18.51 -10.60
C ILE A 20 2.76 -18.95 -11.83
N ARG A 21 2.13 -19.65 -12.79
CA ARG A 21 2.80 -20.04 -14.03
C ARG A 21 3.30 -18.84 -14.84
N TYR A 22 2.51 -17.76 -14.93
CA TYR A 22 2.93 -16.54 -15.62
C TYR A 22 4.07 -15.82 -14.89
N LEU A 23 4.09 -15.81 -13.56
CA LEU A 23 5.18 -15.26 -12.77
C LEU A 23 6.47 -16.07 -12.95
N GLN A 24 6.39 -17.40 -12.97
CA GLN A 24 7.52 -18.29 -13.23
C GLN A 24 8.08 -18.08 -14.64
N ALA A 25 7.21 -18.06 -15.65
CA ALA A 25 7.61 -17.87 -17.05
C ALA A 25 8.37 -16.55 -17.26
N ASN A 26 8.03 -15.51 -16.49
CA ASN A 26 8.67 -14.20 -16.55
C ASN A 26 9.79 -14.01 -15.51
N ARG A 27 10.19 -15.04 -14.77
CA ARG A 27 11.19 -14.97 -13.67
C ARG A 27 10.88 -13.89 -12.61
N LYS A 28 9.60 -13.61 -12.40
CA LYS A 28 9.11 -12.64 -11.40
C LYS A 28 8.59 -13.30 -10.12
N LEU A 29 8.57 -14.64 -10.07
CA LEU A 29 8.04 -15.36 -8.92
C LEU A 29 8.80 -15.03 -7.63
N ASP A 30 10.13 -15.07 -7.66
CA ASP A 30 10.95 -14.86 -6.45
C ASP A 30 10.75 -13.45 -5.87
N GLY A 31 10.74 -12.43 -6.73
CA GLY A 31 10.45 -11.06 -6.32
C GLY A 31 9.04 -10.88 -5.77
N PHE A 32 8.05 -11.50 -6.41
CA PHE A 32 6.66 -11.46 -5.93
C PHE A 32 6.50 -12.12 -4.55
N ILE A 33 7.12 -13.28 -4.33
CA ILE A 33 7.11 -13.96 -3.03
C ILE A 33 7.85 -13.11 -1.97
N GLY A 34 8.97 -12.49 -2.34
CA GLY A 34 9.69 -11.57 -1.45
C GLY A 34 8.82 -10.41 -0.97
N GLU A 35 8.04 -9.80 -1.86
CA GLU A 35 7.10 -8.73 -1.51
C GLU A 35 5.99 -9.22 -0.57
N ILE A 36 5.44 -10.42 -0.80
CA ILE A 36 4.43 -11.00 0.10
C ILE A 36 5.02 -11.23 1.49
N VAL A 37 6.20 -11.84 1.58
CA VAL A 37 6.85 -12.13 2.86
C VAL A 37 7.16 -10.83 3.61
N ARG A 38 7.67 -9.82 2.90
CA ARG A 38 7.95 -8.50 3.45
C ARG A 38 6.68 -7.88 4.06
N GLN A 39 5.60 -7.83 3.28
CA GLN A 39 4.34 -7.25 3.74
C GLN A 39 3.75 -8.02 4.94
N PHE A 40 3.76 -9.36 4.88
CA PHE A 40 3.28 -10.21 5.97
C PHE A 40 4.05 -9.98 7.28
N VAL A 41 5.38 -9.89 7.22
CA VAL A 41 6.22 -9.62 8.39
C VAL A 41 5.92 -8.23 8.95
N ILE A 42 5.82 -7.20 8.09
CA ILE A 42 5.50 -5.83 8.53
C ILE A 42 4.15 -5.80 9.25
N GLU A 43 3.10 -6.37 8.65
CA GLU A 43 1.77 -6.37 9.25
C GLU A 43 1.74 -7.11 10.58
N ARG A 44 2.41 -8.26 10.65
CA ARG A 44 2.53 -9.03 11.88
C ARG A 44 3.21 -8.24 12.99
N GLU A 45 4.34 -7.60 12.68
CA GLU A 45 5.06 -6.78 13.66
C GLU A 45 4.19 -5.59 14.10
N LEU A 46 3.55 -4.87 13.17
CA LEU A 46 2.66 -3.76 13.52
C LEU A 46 1.51 -4.20 14.45
N GLN A 47 0.96 -5.40 14.27
CA GLN A 47 -0.07 -5.95 15.16
C GLN A 47 0.48 -6.34 16.54
N MET A 48 1.74 -6.76 16.62
CA MET A 48 2.38 -7.12 17.89
C MET A 48 2.76 -5.88 18.73
N HIS A 49 3.01 -4.75 18.07
CA HIS A 49 3.38 -3.49 18.71
C HIS A 49 2.19 -2.51 18.72
N ASN A 50 1.23 -2.74 19.61
CA ASN A 50 0.07 -1.85 19.83
C ASN A 50 0.47 -0.39 20.18
N GLU A 51 1.72 -0.18 20.59
CA GLU A 51 2.32 1.12 20.90
C GLU A 51 2.60 1.97 19.65
N LEU A 52 2.59 1.36 18.45
CA LEU A 52 2.79 2.03 17.16
C LEU A 52 1.51 2.65 16.60
N GLY A 53 0.40 2.61 17.35
CA GLY A 53 -0.85 3.27 16.97
C GLY A 53 -0.65 4.77 16.82
N VAL A 54 -0.67 5.27 15.59
CA VAL A 54 -0.64 6.71 15.32
C VAL A 54 -2.00 7.29 15.67
N SER A 55 -2.06 8.11 16.73
CA SER A 55 -3.30 8.78 17.12
C SER A 55 -3.65 9.90 16.14
N SER A 56 -4.94 10.23 16.02
CA SER A 56 -5.39 11.35 15.20
C SER A 56 -4.70 12.67 15.57
N VAL A 57 -4.41 12.86 16.86
CA VAL A 57 -3.69 14.02 17.38
C VAL A 57 -2.27 14.12 16.79
N VAL A 58 -1.55 13.00 16.70
CA VAL A 58 -0.21 12.97 16.10
C VAL A 58 -0.26 13.29 14.61
N VAL A 59 -1.29 12.78 13.90
CA VAL A 59 -1.50 13.10 12.47
C VAL A 59 -1.79 14.59 12.28
N GLU A 60 -2.70 15.16 13.07
CA GLU A 60 -3.05 16.58 13.00
C GLU A 60 -1.82 17.46 13.26
N GLN A 61 -1.02 17.12 14.28
CA GLN A 61 0.21 17.86 14.56
C GLN A 61 1.22 17.75 13.42
N ALA A 62 1.41 16.57 12.83
CA ALA A 62 2.31 16.39 11.69
C ALA A 62 1.88 17.22 10.47
N VAL A 63 0.57 17.34 10.21
CA VAL A 63 0.03 18.20 9.15
C VAL A 63 0.31 19.68 9.45
N ILE A 64 0.15 20.12 10.71
CA ILE A 64 0.48 21.48 11.12
C ILE A 64 1.98 21.75 10.94
N ASP A 65 2.84 20.86 11.43
CA ASP A 65 4.29 20.99 11.34
C ASP A 65 4.76 21.06 9.89
N PHE A 66 4.19 20.21 9.02
CA PHE A 66 4.45 20.24 7.59
C PHE A 66 4.09 21.61 6.99
N ARG A 67 2.90 22.13 7.30
CA ARG A 67 2.47 23.45 6.82
C ARG A 67 3.39 24.56 7.27
N VAL A 68 3.88 24.52 8.51
CA VAL A 68 4.87 25.49 9.02
C VAL A 68 6.19 25.38 8.26
N GLN A 69 6.72 24.17 8.09
CA GLN A 69 7.98 23.93 7.38
C GLN A 69 7.95 24.37 5.92
N GLN A 70 6.82 24.15 5.25
CA GLN A 70 6.62 24.53 3.85
C GLN A 70 6.04 25.94 3.67
N GLN A 71 5.87 26.70 4.76
CA GLN A 71 5.29 28.04 4.75
C GLN A 71 3.84 28.10 4.20
N LEU A 72 3.11 26.98 4.23
CA LEU A 72 1.70 26.83 3.81
C LEU A 72 0.74 27.16 4.96
N LEU A 73 0.97 28.31 5.60
CA LEU A 73 0.20 28.76 6.75
C LEU A 73 -1.17 29.30 6.34
N ASP A 74 -1.25 29.93 5.18
CA ASP A 74 -2.50 30.38 4.60
C ASP A 74 -3.36 29.18 4.14
N PRO A 75 -4.62 29.05 4.61
CA PRO A 75 -5.47 27.92 4.26
C PRO A 75 -5.73 27.79 2.75
N GLN A 76 -5.83 28.90 2.02
CA GLN A 76 -6.10 28.88 0.59
C GLN A 76 -4.85 28.42 -0.20
N GLN A 77 -3.67 28.91 0.16
CA GLN A 77 -2.41 28.45 -0.42
C GLN A 77 -2.15 26.96 -0.15
N PHE A 78 -2.47 26.48 1.05
CA PHE A 78 -2.36 25.05 1.36
C PHE A 78 -3.33 24.22 0.51
N GLN A 79 -4.56 24.69 0.30
CA GLN A 79 -5.55 24.01 -0.52
C GLN A 79 -5.15 23.98 -2.01
N GLU A 80 -4.55 25.05 -2.52
CA GLU A 80 -3.99 25.10 -3.88
C GLU A 80 -2.79 24.16 -4.04
N TRP A 81 -1.92 24.07 -3.02
CA TRP A 81 -0.81 23.12 -3.00
C TRP A 81 -1.30 21.66 -3.03
N LEU A 82 -2.30 21.31 -2.21
CA LEU A 82 -2.92 19.98 -2.19
C LEU A 82 -3.58 19.60 -3.53
N ALA A 83 -4.03 20.59 -4.31
CA ALA A 83 -4.60 20.33 -5.64
C ALA A 83 -3.55 20.09 -6.73
N SER A 84 -2.28 20.39 -6.44
CA SER A 84 -1.18 20.39 -7.42
C SER A 84 -0.07 19.37 -7.14
N ASN A 85 -0.14 18.64 -6.03
CA ASN A 85 0.79 17.58 -5.61
C ASN A 85 0.04 16.39 -5.04
#